data_AF-A0A957J5E7-F1
#
_entry.id   AF-A0A957J5E7-F1
#
_cell.length_a   1.000
_cell.length_b   1.000
_cell.length_c   1.000
_cell.angle_alpha   90.00
_cell.angle_beta   90.00
_cell.angle_gamma   90.00
#
_symmetry.space_group_name_H-M   'P 1'
#
loop_
_entity.id
_entity.type
_entity.pdbx_description
1 polymer ?
#
loop_
_entity_poly.entity_id
_entity_poly.type
_entity_poly.pdbx_seq_one_letter_code
_entity_poly.pdbx_strand_id
1 'polypeptide(L)' 'MDIKAKIRQYVAENFLYSSDGFHLSDDASFLEEEVIDSTGVMELVMFVEEEFKITVDDEDIVPENFDSVNQLA' A
#
# COMPACT_ATOMS: atom_id res chain seq x y z
N MET A 1 -11.49 0.42 13.04
CA MET A 1 -10.80 -0.46 12.07
C MET A 1 -9.35 -0.05 12.07
N ASP A 2 -8.44 -1.02 12.06
CA ASP A 2 -7.00 -0.80 12.06
C ASP A 2 -6.55 -0.32 10.67
N ILE A 3 -5.73 0.74 10.60
CA ILE A 3 -5.20 1.32 9.36
C ILE A 3 -4.46 0.24 8.56
N LYS A 4 -3.65 -0.57 9.27
CA LYS A 4 -2.88 -1.66 8.67
C LYS A 4 -3.79 -2.71 8.03
N ALA A 5 -4.90 -3.04 8.67
CA ALA A 5 -5.84 -4.03 8.14
C ALA A 5 -6.46 -3.57 6.80
N LYS A 6 -6.76 -2.28 6.65
CA LYS A 6 -7.29 -1.73 5.40
C LYS A 6 -6.26 -1.76 4.27
N ILE A 7 -5.03 -1.34 4.56
CA ILE A 7 -3.92 -1.36 3.59
C ILE A 7 -3.65 -2.80 3.13
N ARG A 8 -3.50 -3.74 4.08
CA ARG A 8 -3.30 -5.16 3.77
C ARG A 8 -4.41 -5.72 2.89
N GLN A 9 -5.67 -5.43 3.22
CA GLN A 9 -6.81 -5.88 2.43
C GLN A 9 -6.77 -5.33 1.01
N TYR A 10 -6.54 -4.02 0.87
CA TYR A 10 -6.45 -3.38 -0.44
C TYR A 10 -5.33 -4.00 -1.28
N VAL A 11 -4.15 -4.20 -0.69
CA VAL A 11 -3.00 -4.79 -1.39
C VAL A 11 -3.24 -6.26 -1.76
N ALA A 12 -3.86 -7.03 -0.88
CA ALA A 12 -4.22 -8.42 -1.16
C ALA A 12 -5.21 -8.55 -2.34
N GLU A 13 -6.22 -7.68 -2.38
CA GLU A 13 -7.28 -7.72 -3.38
C GLU A 13 -6.85 -7.14 -4.73
N ASN A 14 -6.09 -6.04 -4.73
CA ASN A 14 -5.77 -5.30 -5.97
C ASN A 14 -4.41 -5.68 -6.58
N PHE A 15 -3.43 -6.10 -5.79
CA PHE A 15 -2.08 -6.40 -6.26
C PHE A 15 -1.72 -7.88 -6.20
N LEU A 16 -1.99 -8.55 -5.07
CA LEU A 16 -1.68 -9.99 -4.92
C LEU A 16 -2.72 -10.91 -5.57
N TYR A 17 -3.90 -10.38 -5.89
CA TYR A 17 -5.08 -11.14 -6.35
C TYR A 17 -5.33 -12.41 -5.54
N SER A 18 -5.01 -12.37 -4.25
CA SER A 18 -5.01 -13.55 -3.41
C SER A 18 -6.29 -13.66 -2.61
N SER A 19 -6.91 -14.84 -2.68
CA SER A 19 -8.07 -15.19 -1.85
C SER A 19 -7.67 -15.53 -0.41
N ASP A 20 -6.40 -15.88 -0.19
CA ASP A 20 -5.85 -16.25 1.12
C ASP A 20 -5.40 -15.02 1.95
N GLY A 21 -5.37 -13.84 1.31
CA GLY A 21 -5.14 -12.54 1.94
C GLY A 21 -3.73 -11.98 1.74
N PHE A 22 -3.32 -11.12 2.67
CA PHE A 22 -1.99 -10.50 2.67
C PHE A 22 -1.04 -11.35 3.52
N HIS A 23 -0.01 -11.94 2.90
CA HIS A 23 0.89 -12.89 3.55
C HIS A 23 2.27 -12.32 3.88
N LEU A 24 2.53 -11.07 3.49
CA LEU A 24 3.80 -10.42 3.74
C LEU A 24 3.86 -9.86 5.16
N SER A 25 5.07 -9.62 5.65
CA SER A 25 5.28 -8.86 6.88
C SER A 25 4.85 -7.40 6.68
N ASP A 26 4.50 -6.70 7.75
CA ASP A 26 4.19 -5.27 7.67
C ASP A 26 5.40 -4.42 7.26
N ASP A 27 6.60 -4.94 7.51
CA ASP A 27 7.88 -4.35 7.15
C ASP A 27 8.39 -4.81 5.76
N ALA A 28 7.67 -5.73 5.11
CA ALA A 28 8.09 -6.21 3.79
C ALA A 28 7.93 -5.11 2.75
N SER A 29 8.96 -4.96 1.92
CA SER A 29 8.96 -4.04 0.78
C SER A 29 8.06 -4.58 -0.32
N PHE A 30 7.06 -3.80 -0.74
CA PHE A 30 6.15 -4.16 -1.82
C PHE A 30 6.86 -4.19 -3.16
N LEU A 31 7.89 -3.35 -3.34
CA LEU A 31 8.70 -3.30 -4.56
C LEU A 31 9.67 -4.47 -4.63
N GLU A 32 10.37 -4.80 -3.54
CA GLU A 32 11.30 -5.94 -3.51
C GLU A 32 10.59 -7.28 -3.62
N GLU A 33 9.39 -7.40 -3.04
CA GLU A 33 8.53 -8.58 -3.17
C GLU A 33 7.77 -8.61 -4.51
N GLU A 34 8.03 -7.65 -5.41
CA GLU A 34 7.40 -7.50 -6.73
C GLU A 34 5.86 -7.47 -6.69
N VAL A 35 5.29 -7.04 -5.56
CA VAL A 35 3.84 -6.91 -5.36
C VAL A 35 3.32 -5.66 -6.05
N ILE A 36 4.06 -4.56 -5.93
CA ILE A 36 3.70 -3.26 -6.48
C ILE A 36 4.81 -2.82 -7.43
N ASP A 37 4.44 -2.11 -8.50
CA ASP A 37 5.37 -1.43 -9.39
C ASP A 37 5.29 0.10 -9.22
N SER A 38 6.07 0.85 -10.00
CA SER A 38 6.02 2.33 -9.95
C SER A 38 4.64 2.92 -10.25
N THR A 39 3.77 2.18 -10.95
CA THR A 39 2.41 2.61 -11.29
C THR A 39 1.45 2.31 -10.15
N GLY A 40 1.60 1.14 -9.51
CA GLY A 40 0.80 0.72 -8.37
C GLY A 40 1.04 1.58 -7.13
N VAL A 41 2.20 2.24 -7.01
CA VAL A 41 2.41 3.27 -5.98
C VAL A 41 1.39 4.42 -6.13
N MET A 42 1.13 4.88 -7.36
CA MET A 42 0.12 5.93 -7.58
C MET A 42 -1.30 5.44 -7.25
N GLU A 43 -1.62 4.18 -7.55
CA GLU A 43 -2.90 3.58 -7.15
C GLU A 43 -3.04 3.50 -5.64
N LEU A 44 -1.98 3.13 -4.93
CA LEU A 44 -1.94 3.06 -3.49
C LEU A 44 -2.11 4.45 -2.86
N VAL A 45 -1.48 5.49 -3.43
CA VAL A 45 -1.65 6.90 -3.04
C VAL A 45 -3.11 7.31 -3.18
N MET A 46 -3.72 7.08 -4.34
CA MET A 46 -5.14 7.39 -4.56
C MET A 46 -6.03 6.68 -3.54
N PHE A 47 -5.74 5.40 -3.24
CA PHE A 47 -6.46 4.65 -2.22
C PHE A 47 -6.34 5.29 -0.83
N VAL A 48 -5.14 5.64 -0.35
CA VAL A 48 -5.01 6.25 0.99
C VAL A 48 -5.67 7.62 1.06
N GLU A 49 -5.56 8.44 0.01
CA GLU A 49 -6.25 9.73 -0.05
C GLU A 49 -7.77 9.57 0.03
N GLU A 50 -8.33 8.63 -0.73
CA GLU A 50 -9.77 8.38 -0.76
C GLU A 50 -10.30 7.74 0.53
N GLU A 51 -9.58 6.74 1.05
CA GLU A 51 -10.00 5.94 2.21
C GLU A 51 -9.84 6.70 3.53
N PHE A 52 -8.76 7.47 3.66
CA PHE A 52 -8.47 8.24 4.87
C PHE A 52 -8.87 9.71 4.78
N LYS A 53 -9.36 10.17 3.61
CA LYS A 53 -9.76 11.57 3.36
C LYS A 53 -8.62 12.56 3.62
N ILE A 54 -7.43 12.17 3.21
CA ILE A 54 -6.20 12.98 3.29
C ILE A 54 -5.76 13.38 1.88
N THR A 55 -4.81 14.30 1.81
CA THR A 55 -4.08 14.64 0.58
C THR A 55 -2.62 14.35 0.84
N VAL A 56 -1.97 13.66 -0.09
CA VAL A 56 -0.54 13.40 -0.07
C VAL A 56 0.15 14.48 -0.91
N ASP A 57 1.15 15.14 -0.35
CA ASP A 57 1.91 16.12 -1.10
C ASP A 57 2.75 15.44 -2.19
N ASP A 58 2.87 16.07 -3.36
CA ASP A 58 3.60 15.50 -4.50
C ASP A 58 5.05 15.10 -4.16
N GLU A 59 5.68 15.79 -3.22
CA GLU A 59 7.03 15.50 -2.73
C GLU A 59 7.11 14.22 -1.89
N ASP A 60 6.00 13.84 -1.26
CA ASP A 60 5.88 12.63 -0.45
C ASP A 60 5.46 11.41 -1.27
N ILE A 61 5.03 11.59 -2.53
CA ILE A 61 4.73 10.53 -3.50
C ILE A 61 6.03 9.93 -4.03
N VAL A 62 6.78 9.31 -3.13
CA VAL A 62 8.00 8.55 -3.43
C VAL A 62 7.80 7.09 -3.04
N PRO A 63 8.34 6.13 -3.81
CA PRO A 63 8.14 4.71 -3.53
C PRO A 63 8.55 4.34 -2.11
N GLU A 64 9.60 4.97 -1.58
CA GLU A 64 10.10 4.77 -0.21
C GLU A 64 8.98 4.87 0.83
N ASN A 65 8.17 5.94 0.80
CA ASN A 65 7.07 6.18 1.76
C ASN A 65 5.90 5.20 1.62
N PHE A 66 5.78 4.55 0.46
CA PHE A 66 4.65 3.68 0.10
C PHE A 66 5.05 2.21 0.02
N ASP A 67 6.29 1.88 0.39
CA ASP A 67 6.88 0.58 0.14
C ASP A 67 6.46 -0.49 1.15
N SER A 68 5.82 -0.15 2.27
CA SER A 68 5.35 -1.16 3.22
C SER A 68 4.13 -0.73 4.01
N VAL A 69 3.46 -1.70 4.63
CA VAL A 69 2.27 -1.44 5.46
C VAL A 69 2.62 -0.55 6.65
N ASN A 70 3.80 -0.74 7.24
CA ASN A 70 4.26 0.06 8.39
C ASN A 70 4.61 1.50 8.02
N GLN A 71 5.04 1.77 6.78
CA GLN A 71 5.30 3.14 6.35
C GLN A 71 4.01 3.94 6.12
N LEU A 72 2.92 3.25 5.81
CA LEU A 72 1.62 3.84 5.53
C LEU A 72 0.71 4.01 6.75
N ALA A 73 1.05 3.44 7.91
CA ALA A 73 0.17 3.33 9.08
C ALA A 73 0.73 4.01 10.34
#